data_AF-A0A4Y1REB0-F1
#
_entry.id   AF-A0A4Y1REB0-F1
#
_cell.length_a   1.000
_cell.length_b   1.000
_cell.length_c   1.000
_cell.angle_alpha   90.00
_cell.angle_beta   90.00
_cell.angle_gamma   90.00
#
_symmetry.space_group_name_H-M   'P 1'
#
loop_
_entity.id
_entity.type
_entity.pdbx_description
1 polymer ?
#
loop_
_entity_poly.entity_id
_entity_poly.type
_entity_poly.pdbx_seq_one_letter_code
_entity_poly.pdbx_strand_id
1 'polypeptide(L)'
;MEAPSSLKTLCRYVETTLVPQDKTLNFTIDKEVFGLERDTFVLPEDITQFAGMEEIGATVVAVYMRYLHDVLKQANMCSMVGFIDPATPSLDLADCESKEGNRLFSGSSAGNRVVDEEAKTSAGRKAVIWKTLSGTPKQPSSVECGYYVMRFMRDIIMDPSLAFEKKYAKGKQEAPYPQEAIDEVRNEWAEFVLNY
;
A
#
# COMPACT_ATOMS: atom_id res chain seq x y z
N MET A 1 7.89 13.95 16.75
CA MET A 1 8.75 12.92 16.13
C MET A 1 9.39 13.54 14.91
N GLU A 2 10.65 13.26 14.62
CA GLU A 2 11.37 13.92 13.52
C GLU A 2 11.08 13.23 12.18
N ALA A 3 10.81 14.00 11.12
CA ALA A 3 10.56 13.42 9.80
C ALA A 3 11.86 12.90 9.13
N PRO A 4 11.80 11.84 8.30
CA PRO A 4 12.95 11.36 7.54
C PRO A 4 13.44 12.39 6.51
N SER A 5 14.68 12.23 6.04
CA SER A 5 15.41 13.23 5.22
C SER A 5 14.70 13.62 3.93
N SER A 6 14.19 12.65 3.18
CA SER A 6 13.53 12.92 1.91
C SER A 6 12.17 13.57 2.13
N LEU A 7 11.46 13.18 3.20
CA LEU A 7 10.20 13.80 3.58
C LEU A 7 10.38 15.26 4.03
N LYS A 8 11.44 15.59 4.78
CA LYS A 8 11.79 16.99 5.08
C LYS A 8 12.02 17.81 3.82
N THR A 9 12.70 17.22 2.83
CA THR A 9 12.95 17.88 1.54
C THR A 9 11.64 18.14 0.80
N LEU A 10 10.73 17.17 0.82
CA LEU A 10 9.40 17.30 0.23
C LEU A 10 8.56 18.37 0.95
N CYS A 11 8.54 18.40 2.29
CA CYS A 11 7.86 19.47 3.05
C CYS A 11 8.40 20.86 2.69
N ARG A 12 9.72 21.01 2.58
CA ARG A 12 10.31 22.28 2.14
C ARG A 12 9.85 22.65 0.73
N TYR A 13 9.74 21.69 -0.18
CA TYR A 13 9.21 21.93 -1.52
C TYR A 13 7.73 22.35 -1.49
N VAL A 14 6.91 21.74 -0.63
CA VAL A 14 5.52 22.15 -0.39
C VAL A 14 5.45 23.62 0.03
N GLU A 15 6.19 23.99 1.07
CA GLU A 15 6.17 25.33 1.66
C GLU A 15 6.68 26.41 0.69
N THR A 16 7.74 26.10 -0.07
CA THR A 16 8.42 27.08 -0.93
C THR A 16 7.85 27.16 -2.33
N THR A 17 7.15 26.12 -2.80
CA THR A 17 6.73 26.01 -4.20
C THR A 17 5.25 25.68 -4.35
N LEU A 18 4.76 24.60 -3.75
CA LEU A 18 3.39 24.15 -4.01
C LEU A 18 2.34 25.09 -3.42
N VAL A 19 2.48 25.46 -2.14
CA VAL A 19 1.54 26.38 -1.47
C VAL A 19 1.56 27.77 -2.10
N PRO A 20 2.71 28.43 -2.33
CA PRO A 20 2.73 29.77 -2.92
C PRO A 20 2.18 29.84 -4.34
N GLN A 21 2.24 28.72 -5.08
CA GLN A 21 1.78 28.65 -6.47
C GLN A 21 0.40 28.01 -6.62
N ASP A 22 -0.27 27.65 -5.52
CA ASP A 22 -1.56 26.95 -5.52
C ASP A 22 -1.55 25.68 -6.40
N LYS A 23 -0.49 24.87 -6.24
CA LYS A 23 -0.25 23.67 -7.04
C LYS A 23 -0.47 22.39 -6.25
N THR A 24 -0.92 21.37 -6.99
CA THR A 24 -1.01 19.99 -6.52
C THR A 24 0.01 19.11 -7.27
N LEU A 25 0.36 17.97 -6.70
CA LEU A 25 1.17 16.96 -7.39
C LEU A 25 0.24 15.96 -8.07
N ASN A 26 0.35 15.83 -9.39
CA ASN A 26 -0.52 14.96 -10.18
C ASN A 26 0.22 13.66 -10.52
N PHE A 27 -0.48 12.54 -10.39
CA PHE A 27 0.03 11.20 -10.64
C PHE A 27 -0.94 10.45 -11.56
N THR A 28 -0.39 9.63 -12.45
CA THR A 28 -1.15 8.72 -13.29
C THR A 28 -0.96 7.32 -12.74
N ILE A 29 -2.07 6.69 -12.38
CA ILE A 29 -2.12 5.30 -11.96
C ILE A 29 -2.41 4.48 -13.20
N ASP A 30 -1.40 3.76 -13.68
CA ASP A 30 -1.53 2.92 -14.88
C ASP A 30 -2.56 1.80 -14.66
N LYS A 31 -3.25 1.38 -15.73
CA LYS A 31 -4.21 0.27 -15.68
C LYS A 31 -3.60 -1.04 -15.15
N GLU A 32 -2.29 -1.22 -15.25
CA GLU A 32 -1.59 -2.39 -14.75
C GLU A 32 -1.58 -2.46 -13.22
N VAL A 33 -1.74 -1.33 -12.53
CA VAL A 33 -1.70 -1.25 -11.06
C VAL A 33 -3.01 -1.76 -10.45
N PHE A 34 -4.16 -1.21 -10.88
CA PHE A 34 -5.47 -1.50 -10.30
C PHE A 34 -6.49 -2.09 -11.30
N GLY A 35 -6.11 -2.34 -12.55
CA GLY A 35 -7.02 -2.78 -13.60
C GLY A 35 -7.72 -1.64 -14.35
N LEU A 36 -7.60 -0.40 -13.87
CA LEU A 36 -8.14 0.80 -14.49
C LEU A 36 -7.10 1.92 -14.45
N GLU A 37 -6.91 2.59 -15.59
CA GLU A 37 -6.08 3.80 -15.66
C GLU A 37 -6.85 4.98 -15.11
N ARG A 38 -6.23 5.75 -14.20
CA ARG A 38 -6.81 6.97 -13.66
C ARG A 38 -5.75 7.95 -13.21
N ASP A 39 -6.04 9.23 -13.32
CA ASP A 39 -5.25 10.27 -12.68
C ASP A 39 -5.70 10.46 -11.22
N THR A 40 -4.75 10.86 -10.39
CA THR A 40 -4.97 11.22 -8.99
C THR A 40 -4.05 12.38 -8.63
N PHE A 41 -4.32 13.06 -7.53
CA PHE A 41 -3.48 14.16 -7.07
C PHE A 41 -3.24 14.09 -5.57
N VAL A 42 -2.10 14.60 -5.14
CA VAL A 42 -1.71 14.76 -3.73
C VAL A 42 -1.68 16.26 -3.43
N LEU A 43 -2.38 16.64 -2.36
CA LEU A 43 -2.45 18.02 -1.90
C LEU A 43 -1.26 18.35 -0.97
N PRO A 44 -0.88 19.63 -0.86
CA PRO A 44 0.03 20.11 0.18
C PRO A 44 -0.33 19.62 1.60
N GLU A 45 -1.63 19.57 1.90
CA GLU A 45 -2.17 19.11 3.17
C GLU A 45 -1.86 17.63 3.42
N ASP A 46 -2.07 16.77 2.41
CA ASP A 46 -1.78 15.33 2.50
C ASP A 46 -0.31 15.09 2.88
N ILE A 47 0.61 15.86 2.28
CA ILE A 47 2.05 15.77 2.55
C ILE A 47 2.37 16.23 3.96
N THR A 48 1.74 17.32 4.41
CA THR A 48 1.95 17.88 5.75
C THR A 48 1.45 16.90 6.82
N GLN A 49 0.29 16.29 6.61
CA GLN A 49 -0.27 15.25 7.48
C GLN A 49 0.64 14.01 7.50
N PHE A 50 1.10 13.56 6.33
CA PHE A 50 2.04 12.44 6.21
C PHE A 50 3.37 12.73 6.93
N ALA A 51 3.85 13.97 6.91
CA ALA A 51 5.03 14.42 7.66
C ALA A 51 4.78 14.51 9.17
N GLY A 52 3.56 14.82 9.57
CA GLY A 52 3.11 14.90 10.96
C GLY A 52 2.86 13.56 11.65
N MET A 53 2.94 12.43 10.94
CA MET A 53 2.45 11.12 11.42
C MET A 53 0.94 11.16 11.76
N GLU A 54 0.16 11.90 10.97
CA GLU A 54 -1.30 11.97 11.09
C GLU A 54 -1.99 10.88 10.27
N GLU A 55 -3.32 10.79 10.36
CA GLU A 55 -4.11 9.86 9.54
C GLU A 55 -3.97 10.21 8.06
N ILE A 56 -3.74 9.18 7.23
CA ILE A 56 -3.45 9.36 5.80
C ILE A 56 -4.62 8.91 4.94
N GLY A 57 -4.89 9.67 3.89
CA GLY A 57 -5.94 9.35 2.93
C GLY A 57 -5.58 8.17 2.02
N ALA A 58 -6.61 7.56 1.42
CA ALA A 58 -6.47 6.47 0.45
C ALA A 58 -5.57 6.84 -0.74
N THR A 59 -5.52 8.12 -1.12
CA THR A 59 -4.69 8.62 -2.22
C THR A 59 -3.19 8.46 -1.93
N VAL A 60 -2.74 8.76 -0.72
CA VAL A 60 -1.34 8.60 -0.31
C VAL A 60 -0.92 7.13 -0.41
N VAL A 61 -1.80 6.22 0.05
CA VAL A 61 -1.60 4.77 -0.05
C VAL A 61 -1.60 4.30 -1.51
N ALA A 62 -2.50 4.81 -2.35
CA ALA A 62 -2.57 4.48 -3.77
C ALA A 62 -1.31 4.90 -4.54
N VAL A 63 -0.76 6.09 -4.25
CA VAL A 63 0.51 6.56 -4.81
C VAL A 63 1.67 5.64 -4.37
N TYR A 64 1.64 5.13 -3.14
CA TYR A 64 2.64 4.14 -2.72
C TYR A 64 2.47 2.78 -3.43
N MET A 65 1.25 2.31 -3.64
CA MET A 65 0.98 1.10 -4.43
C MET A 65 1.49 1.26 -5.87
N ARG A 66 1.35 2.45 -6.46
CA ARG A 66 1.93 2.78 -7.78
C ARG A 66 3.45 2.65 -7.78
N TYR A 67 4.13 3.19 -6.77
CA TYR A 67 5.58 3.04 -6.61
C TYR A 67 5.98 1.56 -6.47
N LEU A 68 5.31 0.80 -5.61
CA LEU A 68 5.58 -0.62 -5.41
C LEU A 68 5.35 -1.44 -6.68
N HIS A 69 4.39 -1.05 -7.53
CA HIS A 69 4.22 -1.64 -8.85
C HIS A 69 5.42 -1.39 -9.77
N ASP A 70 6.04 -0.20 -9.75
CA ASP A 70 7.28 0.05 -10.50
C ASP A 70 8.43 -0.83 -10.01
N VAL A 71 8.54 -1.03 -8.69
CA VAL A 71 9.53 -1.94 -8.11
C VAL A 71 9.33 -3.36 -8.63
N LEU A 72 8.09 -3.87 -8.63
CA LEU A 72 7.76 -5.19 -9.19
C LEU A 72 8.06 -5.28 -10.68
N LYS A 73 7.81 -4.21 -11.45
CA LYS A 73 8.09 -4.14 -12.89
C LYS A 73 9.58 -4.22 -13.17
N GLN A 74 10.39 -3.49 -12.40
CA GLN A 74 11.86 -3.54 -12.51
C GLN A 74 12.41 -4.92 -12.14
N ALA A 75 11.80 -5.60 -11.17
CA ALA A 75 12.17 -6.95 -10.77
C ALA A 75 11.60 -8.07 -11.69
N ASN A 76 10.79 -7.72 -12.70
CA ASN A 76 10.06 -8.67 -13.54
C ASN A 76 9.13 -9.61 -12.74
N MET A 77 8.48 -9.08 -11.69
CA MET A 77 7.62 -9.80 -10.74
C MET A 77 6.15 -9.33 -10.76
N CYS A 78 5.74 -8.50 -11.71
CA CYS A 78 4.36 -7.98 -11.81
C CYS A 78 3.26 -9.07 -11.84
N SER A 79 3.57 -10.28 -12.29
CA SER A 79 2.60 -11.39 -12.33
C SER A 79 2.37 -12.06 -10.98
N MET A 80 3.16 -11.75 -9.96
CA MET A 80 3.08 -12.44 -8.66
C MET A 80 2.18 -11.73 -7.64
N VAL A 81 1.97 -10.43 -7.81
CA VAL A 81 1.26 -9.57 -6.86
C VAL A 81 0.27 -8.69 -7.62
N GLY A 82 -0.99 -8.67 -7.17
CA GLY A 82 -2.00 -7.72 -7.64
C GLY A 82 -2.41 -6.75 -6.53
N PHE A 83 -2.57 -5.48 -6.86
CA PHE A 83 -3.13 -4.48 -5.94
C PHE A 83 -4.63 -4.31 -6.16
N ILE A 84 -5.36 -4.05 -5.08
CA ILE A 84 -6.74 -3.61 -5.13
C ILE A 84 -6.75 -2.12 -4.82
N ASP A 85 -7.45 -1.34 -5.64
CA ASP A 85 -7.57 0.09 -5.41
C ASP A 85 -8.19 0.35 -4.03
N PRO A 86 -7.55 1.12 -3.14
CA PRO A 86 -8.07 1.39 -1.80
C PRO A 86 -9.41 2.14 -1.81
N ALA A 87 -9.80 2.75 -2.94
CA ALA A 87 -11.14 3.33 -3.12
C ALA A 87 -12.22 2.30 -3.49
N THR A 88 -11.86 1.05 -3.77
CA THR A 88 -12.82 -0.01 -4.11
C THR A 88 -13.67 -0.35 -2.88
N PRO A 89 -15.01 -0.26 -2.96
CA PRO A 89 -15.87 -0.59 -1.83
C PRO A 89 -15.71 -2.07 -1.45
N SER A 90 -15.77 -2.35 -0.15
CA SER A 90 -15.51 -3.67 0.44
C SER A 90 -16.42 -4.80 -0.07
N LEU A 91 -17.53 -4.47 -0.71
CA LEU A 91 -18.52 -5.38 -1.27
C LEU A 91 -18.13 -5.90 -2.67
N ASP A 92 -17.31 -5.16 -3.43
CA ASP A 92 -16.94 -5.50 -4.81
C ASP A 92 -15.68 -6.40 -4.90
N LEU A 93 -15.08 -6.74 -3.75
CA LEU A 93 -13.95 -7.69 -3.69
C LEU A 93 -14.32 -9.13 -4.12
N ALA A 94 -15.62 -9.44 -4.19
CA ALA A 94 -16.10 -10.74 -4.69
C ALA A 94 -15.92 -10.91 -6.21
N ASP A 95 -15.86 -9.79 -6.95
CA ASP A 95 -15.76 -9.76 -8.42
C ASP A 95 -14.35 -9.38 -8.91
N CYS A 96 -13.37 -9.22 -8.01
CA CYS A 96 -11.98 -9.03 -8.41
C CYS A 96 -11.47 -10.30 -9.10
N GLU A 97 -11.34 -10.24 -10.43
CA GLU A 97 -10.78 -11.32 -11.23
C GLU A 97 -9.34 -11.58 -10.78
N SER A 98 -9.11 -12.75 -10.16
CA SER A 98 -7.76 -13.25 -10.00
C SER A 98 -7.23 -13.51 -11.41
N LYS A 99 -6.19 -12.78 -11.82
CA LYS A 99 -5.38 -13.26 -12.95
C LYS A 99 -4.73 -14.55 -12.46
N GLU A 100 -4.82 -15.60 -13.27
CA GLU A 100 -4.41 -16.96 -12.92
C GLU A 100 -2.96 -16.94 -12.37
N GLY A 101 -2.80 -17.11 -11.06
CA GLY A 101 -1.51 -16.98 -10.34
C GLY A 101 -1.40 -15.83 -9.32
N ASN A 102 -2.42 -14.98 -9.12
CA ASN A 102 -2.27 -13.73 -8.36
C ASN A 102 -2.63 -13.80 -6.87
N ARG A 103 -1.74 -13.26 -6.02
CA ARG A 103 -2.03 -12.87 -4.62
C ARG A 103 -2.54 -11.41 -4.61
N LEU A 104 -3.83 -11.20 -4.32
CA LEU A 104 -4.43 -9.87 -4.19
C LEU A 104 -4.31 -9.33 -2.76
N PHE A 105 -3.98 -8.05 -2.61
CA PHE A 105 -3.86 -7.38 -1.31
C PHE A 105 -5.02 -6.42 -1.07
N SER A 106 -5.65 -6.57 0.09
CA SER A 106 -6.55 -5.57 0.68
C SER A 106 -6.09 -5.27 2.10
N GLY A 107 -5.67 -4.03 2.35
CA GLY A 107 -5.44 -3.50 3.68
C GLY A 107 -6.74 -2.94 4.23
N SER A 108 -7.20 -3.45 5.37
CA SER A 108 -8.38 -2.93 6.07
C SER A 108 -8.10 -2.87 7.57
N SER A 109 -8.80 -1.97 8.27
CA SER A 109 -8.77 -1.88 9.74
C SER A 109 -9.18 -3.17 10.45
N ALA A 110 -9.84 -4.10 9.74
CA ALA A 110 -10.18 -5.45 10.22
C ALA A 110 -9.05 -6.50 10.07
N GLY A 111 -7.87 -6.10 9.58
CA GLY A 111 -6.70 -6.95 9.40
C GLY A 111 -6.33 -7.18 7.92
N ASN A 112 -5.05 -7.45 7.66
CA ASN A 112 -4.52 -7.66 6.31
C ASN A 112 -4.94 -9.03 5.76
N ARG A 113 -5.43 -9.06 4.52
CA ARG A 113 -5.87 -10.28 3.83
C ARG A 113 -5.09 -10.48 2.54
N VAL A 114 -4.83 -11.75 2.23
CA VAL A 114 -4.21 -12.19 0.97
C VAL A 114 -5.07 -13.28 0.36
N VAL A 115 -5.17 -13.31 -0.97
CA VAL A 115 -5.87 -14.38 -1.70
C VAL A 115 -5.01 -15.64 -1.75
N ASP A 116 -5.63 -16.77 -1.40
CA ASP A 116 -5.03 -18.11 -1.37
C ASP A 116 -5.84 -19.00 -2.34
N GLU A 117 -5.55 -18.89 -3.63
CA GLU A 117 -6.06 -19.71 -4.74
C GLU A 117 -7.57 -19.62 -5.10
N GLU A 118 -7.89 -19.81 -6.39
CA GLU A 118 -9.27 -19.86 -6.90
C GLU A 118 -9.93 -21.20 -6.55
N ALA A 119 -11.03 -21.20 -5.79
CA ALA A 119 -11.86 -22.40 -5.65
C ALA A 119 -13.04 -22.36 -6.64
N LYS A 120 -13.18 -23.44 -7.41
CA LYS A 120 -14.39 -23.68 -8.22
C LYS A 120 -15.52 -24.10 -7.30
N THR A 121 -16.56 -23.29 -7.22
CA THR A 121 -17.82 -23.69 -6.58
C THR A 121 -18.57 -24.69 -7.46
N SER A 122 -19.42 -25.52 -6.86
CA SER A 122 -20.28 -26.50 -7.56
C SER A 122 -21.26 -25.88 -8.57
N ALA A 123 -21.39 -24.54 -8.58
CA ALA A 123 -22.21 -23.77 -9.51
C ALA A 123 -21.40 -23.14 -10.68
N GLY A 124 -20.10 -23.44 -10.81
CA GLY A 124 -19.26 -22.91 -11.89
C GLY A 124 -18.83 -21.45 -11.73
N ARG A 125 -19.14 -20.79 -10.60
CA ARG A 125 -18.63 -19.46 -10.25
C ARG A 125 -17.26 -19.58 -9.56
N LYS A 126 -16.29 -18.78 -10.00
CA LYS A 126 -15.00 -18.60 -9.32
C LYS A 126 -15.25 -17.88 -8.00
N ALA A 127 -14.85 -18.48 -6.87
CA ALA A 127 -14.92 -17.83 -5.56
C ALA A 127 -13.49 -17.58 -5.06
N VAL A 128 -13.21 -16.31 -4.72
CA VAL A 128 -11.93 -15.89 -4.15
C VAL A 128 -11.86 -16.35 -2.69
N ILE A 129 -10.88 -17.19 -2.34
CA ILE A 129 -10.63 -17.58 -0.94
C ILE A 129 -9.68 -16.57 -0.30
N TRP A 130 -10.19 -15.89 0.73
CA TRP A 130 -9.42 -14.94 1.53
C TRP A 130 -8.76 -15.62 2.71
N LYS A 131 -7.43 -15.51 2.82
CA LYS A 131 -6.67 -15.95 3.99
C LYS A 131 -6.37 -14.74 4.88
N THR A 132 -6.90 -14.80 6.10
CA THR A 132 -6.60 -13.80 7.14
C THR A 132 -5.26 -14.12 7.78
N LEU A 133 -4.32 -13.16 7.73
CA LEU A 133 -3.01 -13.31 8.35
C LEU A 133 -3.04 -12.77 9.79
N SER A 134 -3.36 -13.63 10.76
CA SER A 134 -3.53 -13.22 12.17
C SER A 134 -2.23 -12.88 12.92
N GLY A 135 -1.06 -13.15 12.33
CA GLY A 135 0.25 -12.89 12.94
C GLY A 135 0.86 -11.53 12.59
N THR A 136 0.15 -10.67 11.85
CA THR A 136 0.68 -9.36 11.44
C THR A 136 0.90 -8.42 12.63
N PRO A 137 1.89 -7.51 12.56
CA PRO A 137 2.09 -6.44 13.54
C PRO A 137 0.79 -5.71 13.85
N LYS A 138 0.46 -5.58 15.13
CA LYS A 138 -0.74 -4.87 15.59
C LYS A 138 -0.40 -3.41 15.80
N GLN A 139 -1.15 -2.53 15.13
CA GLN A 139 -1.04 -1.09 15.34
C GLN A 139 -1.55 -0.67 16.72
N PRO A 140 -0.97 0.40 17.30
CA PRO A 140 -1.36 0.88 18.62
C PRO A 140 -2.69 1.66 18.60
N SER A 141 -3.01 2.37 17.52
CA SER A 141 -4.24 3.14 17.36
C SER A 141 -4.82 3.02 15.94
N SER A 142 -5.88 3.78 15.62
CA SER A 142 -6.43 3.84 14.25
C SER A 142 -5.63 4.76 13.32
N VAL A 143 -4.85 5.70 13.87
CA VAL A 143 -4.11 6.72 13.10
C VAL A 143 -3.05 6.07 12.21
N GLU A 144 -2.36 5.03 12.69
CA GLU A 144 -1.23 4.43 11.98
C GLU A 144 -1.64 3.43 10.90
N CYS A 145 -2.94 3.20 10.68
CA CYS A 145 -3.41 2.09 9.86
C CYS A 145 -2.91 2.13 8.41
N GLY A 146 -2.90 3.31 7.78
CA GLY A 146 -2.36 3.48 6.43
C GLY A 146 -0.87 3.17 6.35
N TYR A 147 -0.08 3.58 7.35
CA TYR A 147 1.36 3.32 7.40
C TYR A 147 1.66 1.82 7.60
N TYR A 148 0.87 1.14 8.43
CA TYR A 148 1.00 -0.31 8.63
C TYR A 148 0.65 -1.07 7.36
N VAL A 149 -0.36 -0.63 6.61
CA VAL A 149 -0.70 -1.20 5.30
C VAL A 149 0.44 -0.99 4.30
N MET A 150 0.99 0.22 4.19
CA MET A 150 2.14 0.51 3.33
C MET A 150 3.35 -0.35 3.71
N ARG A 151 3.72 -0.40 4.99
CA ARG A 151 4.84 -1.22 5.48
C ARG A 151 4.64 -2.71 5.21
N PHE A 152 3.42 -3.19 5.41
CA PHE A 152 3.10 -4.59 5.18
C PHE A 152 3.21 -4.96 3.69
N MET A 153 2.69 -4.12 2.79
CA MET A 153 2.86 -4.33 1.34
C MET A 153 4.34 -4.36 0.95
N ARG A 154 5.14 -3.45 1.51
CA ARG A 154 6.59 -3.41 1.30
C ARG A 154 7.28 -4.69 1.77
N ASP A 155 6.99 -5.17 2.99
CA ASP A 155 7.60 -6.39 3.53
C ASP A 155 7.37 -7.60 2.64
N ILE A 156 6.19 -7.69 2.00
CA ILE A 156 5.85 -8.81 1.12
C ILE A 156 6.57 -8.70 -0.23
N ILE A 157 6.57 -7.51 -0.83
CA ILE A 157 7.18 -7.29 -2.15
C ILE A 157 8.70 -7.42 -2.09
N MET A 158 9.30 -6.97 -0.99
CA MET A 158 10.74 -7.01 -0.79
C MET A 158 11.23 -8.36 -0.23
N ASP A 159 10.35 -9.31 0.12
CA ASP A 159 10.73 -10.65 0.57
C ASP A 159 10.93 -11.60 -0.63
N PRO A 160 12.18 -11.93 -1.01
CA PRO A 160 12.45 -12.79 -2.16
C PRO A 160 11.99 -14.24 -1.93
N SER A 161 11.79 -14.64 -0.68
CA SER A 161 11.37 -16.00 -0.33
C SER A 161 9.87 -16.22 -0.47
N LEU A 162 9.09 -15.12 -0.58
CA LEU A 162 7.62 -15.13 -0.58
C LEU A 162 7.02 -16.00 0.54
N ALA A 163 7.74 -16.17 1.65
CA ALA A 163 7.38 -17.06 2.75
C ALA A 163 6.50 -16.37 3.81
N PHE A 164 5.85 -15.26 3.45
CA PHE A 164 5.05 -14.43 4.35
C PHE A 164 3.94 -15.22 5.05
N GLU A 165 3.37 -16.25 4.41
CA GLU A 165 2.34 -17.09 5.04
C GLU A 165 2.87 -17.79 6.30
N LYS A 166 4.14 -18.21 6.28
CA LYS A 166 4.81 -18.82 7.43
C LYS A 166 5.25 -17.77 8.45
N LYS A 167 5.58 -16.56 7.99
CA LYS A 167 5.97 -15.43 8.85
C LYS A 167 4.78 -14.96 9.70
N TYR A 168 3.64 -14.68 9.06
CA TYR A 168 2.43 -14.15 9.69
C TYR A 168 1.39 -15.21 10.07
N ALA A 169 1.83 -16.45 10.24
CA ALA A 169 1.00 -17.57 10.68
C ALA A 169 0.39 -17.31 12.08
N LYS A 170 -0.76 -17.93 12.35
CA LYS A 170 -1.44 -17.87 13.65
C LYS A 170 -0.49 -18.29 14.78
N GLY A 171 -0.38 -17.47 15.82
CA GLY A 171 0.50 -17.69 16.97
C GLY A 171 1.89 -17.05 16.87
N LYS A 172 2.25 -16.48 15.71
CA LYS A 172 3.48 -15.69 15.53
C LYS A 172 3.19 -14.19 15.54
N GLN A 173 2.45 -13.71 16.54
CA GLN A 173 2.11 -12.29 16.60
C GLN A 173 3.39 -11.47 16.69
N GLU A 174 3.67 -10.70 15.65
CA GLU A 174 4.81 -9.79 15.66
C GLU A 174 4.52 -8.56 16.52
N ALA A 175 5.58 -8.01 17.10
CA ALA A 175 5.51 -6.72 17.77
C ALA A 175 5.01 -5.63 16.80
N PRO A 176 4.43 -4.53 17.29
CA PRO A 176 4.15 -3.36 16.47
C PRO A 176 5.39 -2.95 15.67
N TYR A 177 5.19 -2.42 14.46
CA TYR A 177 6.32 -1.92 13.67
C TYR A 177 7.03 -0.81 14.45
N PRO A 178 8.37 -0.90 14.59
CA PRO A 178 9.12 0.18 15.20
C PRO A 178 9.09 1.40 14.27
N GLN A 179 9.28 2.59 14.83
CA GLN A 179 9.14 3.84 14.07
C GLN A 179 10.10 3.89 12.88
N GLU A 180 11.30 3.35 13.03
CA GLU A 180 12.31 3.31 11.98
C GLU A 180 11.82 2.56 10.74
N ALA A 181 11.07 1.46 10.94
CA ALA A 181 10.49 0.70 9.84
C ALA A 181 9.38 1.49 9.12
N ILE A 182 8.62 2.31 9.86
CA ILE A 182 7.62 3.21 9.28
C ILE A 182 8.31 4.37 8.54
N ASP A 183 9.38 4.92 9.10
CA ASP A 183 10.14 6.00 8.48
C ASP A 183 10.84 5.56 7.18
N GLU A 184 11.23 4.30 7.05
CA GLU A 184 11.70 3.73 5.77
C GLU A 184 10.65 3.90 4.67
N VAL A 185 9.39 3.51 4.94
CA VAL A 185 8.28 3.63 3.98
C VAL A 185 8.01 5.11 3.66
N ARG A 186 8.02 5.96 4.69
CA ARG A 186 7.80 7.41 4.54
C ARG A 186 8.89 8.06 3.70
N ASN A 187 10.13 7.59 3.85
CA ASN A 187 11.26 8.08 3.07
C ASN A 187 11.17 7.61 1.61
N GLU A 188 10.89 6.33 1.37
CA GLU A 188 10.68 5.79 0.01
C GLU A 188 9.55 6.51 -0.72
N TRP A 189 8.42 6.72 -0.05
CA TRP A 189 7.29 7.45 -0.63
C TRP A 189 7.67 8.89 -0.98
N ALA A 190 8.36 9.59 -0.10
CA ALA A 190 8.79 10.97 -0.36
C ALA A 190 9.81 11.06 -1.50
N GLU A 191 10.73 10.10 -1.60
CA GLU A 191 11.68 10.01 -2.72
C GLU A 191 10.98 9.77 -4.04
N PHE A 192 10.00 8.85 -4.07
CA PHE A 192 9.20 8.63 -5.27
C PHE A 192 8.46 9.90 -5.68
N VAL A 193 7.76 10.55 -4.74
CA VAL A 193 6.97 11.76 -5.00
C VAL A 193 7.84 12.94 -5.48
N LEU A 194 9.07 13.08 -4.96
CA LEU A 194 10.00 14.12 -5.39
C LEU A 194 10.55 13.91 -6.81
N ASN A 195 10.57 12.67 -7.29
CA ASN A 195 11.19 12.28 -8.56
C ASN A 195 10.18 11.82 -9.63
N TYR A 196 8.88 11.93 -9.35
CA TYR A 196 7.79 11.60 -10.26
C TYR A 196 7.67 12.65 -11.38
#